data_AF-A0A7V7PSE7-F1
#
_entry.id   AF-A0A7V7PSE7-F1
#
_cell.length_a   1.000
_cell.length_b   1.000
_cell.length_c   1.000
_cell.angle_alpha   90.00
_cell.angle_beta   90.00
_cell.angle_gamma   90.00
#
_symmetry.space_group_name_H-M   'P 1'
#
loop_
_entity.id
_entity.type
_entity.pdbx_description
1 polymer ?
#
loop_
_entity_poly.entity_id
_entity_poly.type
_entity_poly.pdbx_seq_one_letter_code
_entity_poly.pdbx_strand_id
1 'polypeptide(L)'
;MRSIKQVGIVGLTLVSLAAPATAQGVTIGRDGVTLQDPRDTGRARTERSTRGEVSEREAVRIARGQGLRDVDNVRSTRGSYRVEGTDRRGRDIDVVVDRRSGDVLSVK
;
A
#
# COMPACT_ATOMS: atom_id res chain seq x y z
N MET A 1 69.03 38.02 -8.02
CA MET A 1 68.88 37.09 -9.16
C MET A 1 67.68 36.20 -8.90
N ARG A 2 66.64 36.32 -9.73
CA ARG A 2 65.38 35.58 -9.64
C ARG A 2 65.55 34.23 -10.36
N SER A 3 65.13 33.13 -9.75
CA SER A 3 64.75 31.93 -10.51
C SER A 3 63.76 31.08 -9.69
N ILE A 4 62.47 31.41 -9.81
CA ILE A 4 61.39 30.54 -9.37
C ILE A 4 61.16 29.57 -10.53
N LYS A 5 61.58 28.31 -10.33
CA LYS A 5 61.32 27.21 -11.26
C LYS A 5 59.85 26.83 -11.12
N GLN A 6 59.06 27.11 -12.15
CA GLN A 6 57.71 26.60 -12.26
C GLN A 6 57.78 25.10 -12.53
N VAL A 7 57.55 24.30 -11.50
CA VAL A 7 57.34 22.85 -11.62
C VAL A 7 55.85 22.62 -11.51
N GLY A 8 55.24 22.34 -12.66
CA GLY A 8 53.84 21.97 -12.77
C GLY A 8 53.60 20.64 -12.05
N ILE A 9 52.62 20.63 -11.15
CA ILE A 9 52.05 19.40 -10.62
C ILE A 9 50.62 19.37 -11.14
N VAL A 10 50.43 18.72 -12.30
CA VAL A 10 49.12 18.27 -12.72
C VAL A 10 48.76 17.11 -11.80
N GLY A 11 48.05 17.43 -10.72
CA GLY A 11 47.52 16.43 -9.81
C GLY A 11 46.46 15.61 -10.53
N LEU A 12 46.81 14.39 -10.91
CA LEU A 12 45.85 13.43 -11.45
C LEU A 12 45.01 12.88 -10.29
N THR A 13 43.94 13.58 -9.92
CA THR A 13 42.96 13.11 -8.95
C THR A 13 42.15 11.97 -9.55
N LEU A 14 42.60 10.74 -9.34
CA LEU A 14 41.79 9.54 -9.57
C LEU A 14 40.66 9.50 -8.53
N VAL A 15 39.52 10.09 -8.87
CA VAL A 15 38.28 9.90 -8.12
C VAL A 15 37.79 8.48 -8.42
N SER A 16 38.12 7.54 -7.54
CA SER A 16 37.52 6.22 -7.52
C SER A 16 36.04 6.36 -7.15
N LEU A 17 35.19 6.42 -8.18
CA LEU A 17 33.74 6.32 -8.04
C LEU A 17 33.41 4.92 -7.53
N ALA A 18 33.38 4.75 -6.21
CA ALA A 18 32.74 3.60 -5.58
C ALA A 18 31.25 3.69 -5.92
N ALA A 19 30.84 3.00 -6.98
CA ALA A 19 29.43 2.83 -7.29
C ALA A 19 28.77 2.18 -6.06
N PRO A 20 27.67 2.73 -5.53
CA PRO A 20 26.93 2.05 -4.47
C PRO A 20 26.46 0.72 -5.06
N ALA A 21 27.03 -0.38 -4.58
CA ALA A 21 26.50 -1.70 -4.84
C ALA A 21 25.15 -1.76 -4.12
N THR A 22 24.09 -1.39 -4.82
CA THR A 22 22.72 -1.59 -4.38
C THR A 22 22.46 -3.09 -4.42
N ALA A 23 22.83 -3.78 -3.35
CA ALA A 23 22.33 -5.11 -3.08
C ALA A 23 20.81 -4.98 -2.87
N GLN A 24 20.06 -5.07 -3.97
CA GLN A 24 18.62 -5.28 -3.92
C GLN A 24 18.46 -6.65 -3.25
N GLY A 25 18.19 -6.62 -1.95
CA GLY A 25 18.01 -7.82 -1.14
C GLY A 25 16.75 -8.54 -1.57
N VAL A 26 16.88 -9.44 -2.55
CA VAL A 26 15.81 -10.37 -2.90
C VAL A 26 15.71 -11.36 -1.74
N THR A 27 14.71 -11.20 -0.88
CA THR A 27 14.41 -12.19 0.15
C THR A 27 13.57 -13.29 -0.50
N ILE A 28 14.18 -14.46 -0.67
CA ILE A 28 13.51 -15.64 -1.23
C ILE A 28 12.82 -16.38 -0.07
N GLY A 29 11.50 -16.23 0.02
CA GLY A 29 10.66 -16.97 0.96
C GLY A 29 10.01 -18.19 0.30
N ARG A 30 9.35 -19.06 1.11
CA ARG A 30 8.65 -20.26 0.64
C ARG A 30 7.55 -19.97 -0.41
N ASP A 31 7.05 -18.74 -0.45
CA ASP A 31 5.98 -18.29 -1.36
C ASP A 31 6.48 -17.37 -2.51
N GLY A 32 7.80 -17.30 -2.76
CA GLY A 32 8.39 -16.56 -3.89
C GLY A 32 9.17 -15.28 -3.51
N VAL A 33 9.45 -14.45 -4.53
CA VAL A 33 10.30 -13.24 -4.43
C VAL A 33 9.45 -11.97 -4.25
N THR A 34 9.73 -11.18 -3.20
CA THR A 34 9.08 -9.89 -2.98
C THR A 34 10.06 -8.75 -3.23
N LEU A 35 9.73 -7.85 -4.16
CA LEU A 35 10.49 -6.62 -4.41
C LEU A 35 10.08 -5.56 -3.39
N GLN A 36 11.01 -5.17 -2.52
CA GLN A 36 10.79 -4.12 -1.53
C GLN A 36 11.21 -2.77 -2.13
N ASP A 37 10.24 -1.97 -2.60
CA ASP A 37 10.50 -0.63 -3.13
C ASP A 37 10.85 0.34 -1.97
N PRO A 38 12.02 1.01 -1.98
CA PRO A 38 12.49 1.85 -0.88
C PRO A 38 11.76 3.20 -0.73
N ARG A 39 10.71 3.47 -1.51
CA ARG A 39 9.96 4.76 -1.46
C ARG A 39 8.82 4.83 -0.43
N ASP A 40 8.63 3.80 0.39
CA ASP A 40 7.56 3.74 1.40
C ASP A 40 8.00 4.11 2.84
N THR A 41 8.96 5.02 2.99
CA THR A 41 9.41 5.52 4.31
C THR A 41 8.45 6.55 4.93
N GLY A 42 7.13 6.27 4.97
CA GLY A 42 6.14 7.25 5.46
C GLY A 42 4.78 6.76 5.97
N ARG A 43 4.43 5.47 5.85
CA ARG A 43 3.15 4.95 6.38
C ARG A 43 3.30 3.70 7.23
N ALA A 44 4.33 3.69 8.06
CA ALA A 44 4.56 2.63 9.04
C ALA A 44 3.67 2.75 10.30
N ARG A 45 2.36 3.07 10.18
CA ARG A 45 1.39 3.02 11.29
C ARG A 45 -0.03 2.85 10.74
N THR A 46 -0.52 1.62 10.57
CA THR A 46 -1.93 1.20 10.82
C THR A 46 -2.23 -0.21 10.26
N GLU A 47 -1.50 -0.71 9.26
CA GLU A 47 -1.90 -1.96 8.56
C GLU A 47 -1.38 -3.25 9.19
N ARG A 48 -1.58 -3.40 10.50
CA ARG A 48 -1.71 -4.72 11.12
C ARG A 48 -3.19 -5.02 11.33
N SER A 49 -3.99 -4.81 10.28
CA SER A 49 -5.33 -5.38 10.21
C SER A 49 -5.15 -6.88 9.97
N THR A 50 -5.44 -7.67 10.99
CA THR A 50 -5.75 -9.10 11.00
C THR A 50 -5.77 -9.72 9.59
N ARG A 51 -4.70 -10.43 9.22
CA ARG A 51 -4.31 -10.88 7.87
C ARG A 51 -5.27 -11.92 7.22
N GLY A 52 -6.57 -11.76 7.37
CA GLY A 52 -7.56 -12.68 6.79
C GLY A 52 -9.02 -12.30 6.99
N GLU A 53 -9.33 -11.18 7.66
CA GLU A 53 -10.71 -10.72 7.81
C GLU A 53 -10.91 -9.36 7.14
N VAL A 54 -12.06 -9.22 6.49
CA VAL A 54 -12.58 -8.00 5.87
C VAL A 54 -12.75 -6.95 6.95
N SER A 55 -12.14 -5.79 6.72
CA SER A 55 -12.36 -4.62 7.59
C SER A 55 -13.65 -3.90 7.21
N GLU A 56 -14.16 -3.06 8.11
CA GLU A 56 -15.33 -2.21 7.81
C GLU A 56 -15.13 -1.35 6.55
N ARG A 57 -13.94 -0.77 6.38
CA ARG A 57 -13.57 0.01 5.19
C ARG A 57 -13.56 -0.86 3.92
N GLU A 58 -13.14 -2.10 4.05
CA GLU A 58 -13.16 -3.07 2.95
C GLU A 58 -14.59 -3.46 2.59
N ALA A 59 -15.44 -3.72 3.58
CA ALA A 59 -16.86 -3.97 3.36
C ALA A 59 -17.56 -2.80 2.65
N VAL A 60 -17.25 -1.55 3.03
CA VAL A 60 -17.76 -0.36 2.33
C VAL A 60 -17.26 -0.31 0.88
N ARG A 61 -16.00 -0.66 0.63
CA ARG A 61 -15.44 -0.71 -0.73
C ARG A 61 -16.14 -1.74 -1.60
N ILE A 62 -16.38 -2.93 -1.05
CA ILE A 62 -17.13 -4.01 -1.70
C ILE A 62 -18.56 -3.54 -1.99
N ALA A 63 -19.23 -2.94 -1.01
CA ALA A 63 -20.58 -2.42 -1.16
C ALA A 63 -20.67 -1.31 -2.23
N ARG A 64 -19.67 -0.42 -2.33
CA ARG A 64 -19.57 0.56 -3.42
C ARG A 64 -19.45 -0.11 -4.80
N GLY A 65 -18.79 -1.27 -4.87
CA GLY A 65 -18.77 -2.11 -6.06
C GLY A 65 -20.15 -2.64 -6.48
N GLN A 66 -21.08 -2.77 -5.53
CA GLN A 66 -22.46 -3.24 -5.77
C GLN A 66 -23.46 -2.10 -6.08
N GLY A 67 -23.01 -0.85 -6.13
CA GLY A 67 -23.85 0.30 -6.50
C GLY A 67 -24.15 1.27 -5.35
N LEU A 68 -23.66 1.00 -4.14
CA LEU A 68 -23.70 1.94 -3.02
C LEU A 68 -22.90 3.20 -3.36
N ARG A 69 -23.50 4.37 -3.15
CA ARG A 69 -22.87 5.68 -3.40
C ARG A 69 -22.57 6.38 -2.09
N ASP A 70 -23.62 6.62 -1.32
CA ASP A 70 -23.56 7.31 -0.04
C ASP A 70 -23.82 6.28 1.06
N VAL A 71 -22.97 6.32 2.09
CA VAL A 71 -23.01 5.35 3.19
C VAL A 71 -23.72 6.04 4.35
N ASP A 72 -24.83 5.48 4.79
CA ASP A 72 -25.58 6.00 5.94
C ASP A 72 -25.13 5.32 7.22
N ASN A 73 -24.91 4.01 7.17
CA ASN A 73 -24.60 3.23 8.36
C ASN A 73 -23.84 1.95 8.03
N VAL A 74 -22.94 1.56 8.93
CA VAL A 74 -22.22 0.28 8.83
C VAL A 74 -22.35 -0.47 10.15
N ARG A 75 -22.90 -1.68 10.08
CA ARG A 75 -23.12 -2.54 11.24
C ARG A 75 -22.26 -3.78 11.16
N SER A 76 -21.47 -4.00 12.20
CA SER A 76 -20.70 -5.23 12.41
C SER A 76 -21.58 -6.30 13.08
N THR A 77 -21.74 -7.44 12.42
CA THR A 77 -22.36 -8.66 12.98
C THR A 77 -21.29 -9.74 13.21
N ARG A 78 -21.61 -10.83 13.92
CA ARG A 78 -20.66 -11.90 14.29
C ARG A 78 -19.86 -12.50 13.11
N GLY A 79 -20.39 -12.46 11.89
CA GLY A 79 -19.71 -13.01 10.71
C GLY A 79 -19.82 -12.16 9.46
N SER A 80 -20.37 -10.95 9.56
CA SER A 80 -20.64 -10.12 8.38
C SER A 80 -20.66 -8.63 8.73
N TYR A 81 -20.54 -7.82 7.70
CA TYR A 81 -20.81 -6.40 7.73
C TYR A 81 -22.06 -6.12 6.92
N ARG A 82 -23.01 -5.41 7.51
CA ARG A 82 -24.14 -4.83 6.80
C ARG A 82 -23.82 -3.36 6.54
N VAL A 83 -23.89 -2.96 5.28
CA VAL A 83 -23.66 -1.58 4.83
C VAL A 83 -24.98 -1.06 4.25
N GLU A 84 -25.55 -0.08 4.93
CA GLU A 84 -26.79 0.58 4.53
C GLU A 84 -26.45 1.93 3.90
N GLY A 85 -27.14 2.28 2.82
CA GLY A 85 -27.08 3.64 2.28
C GLY A 85 -27.89 3.81 1.01
N THR A 86 -27.45 4.69 0.13
CA THR A 86 -28.20 5.09 -1.08
C THR A 86 -27.40 4.86 -2.36
N ASP A 87 -28.09 4.46 -3.43
CA ASP A 87 -27.53 4.32 -4.77
C ASP A 87 -27.45 5.67 -5.52
N ARG A 88 -26.91 5.66 -6.74
CA ARG A 88 -26.79 6.89 -7.56
C ARG A 88 -28.12 7.54 -7.95
N ARG A 89 -29.24 6.81 -7.81
CA ARG A 89 -30.60 7.28 -8.09
C ARG A 89 -31.32 7.72 -6.82
N GLY A 90 -30.63 7.70 -5.68
CA GLY A 90 -31.21 8.03 -4.37
C GLY A 90 -32.15 6.95 -3.84
N ARG A 91 -32.03 5.69 -4.31
CA ARG A 91 -32.78 4.57 -3.74
C ARG A 91 -31.95 3.90 -2.66
N ASP A 92 -32.61 3.46 -1.61
CA ASP A 92 -31.97 2.72 -0.53
C ASP A 92 -31.37 1.41 -1.07
N ILE A 93 -30.20 1.07 -0.54
CA ILE A 93 -29.50 -0.19 -0.84
C ILE A 93 -28.85 -0.73 0.44
N ASP A 94 -29.05 -2.03 0.71
CA ASP A 94 -28.43 -2.77 1.81
C ASP A 94 -27.53 -3.85 1.22
N VAL A 95 -26.25 -3.81 1.58
CA VAL A 95 -25.26 -4.80 1.16
C VAL A 95 -24.74 -5.53 2.39
N VAL A 96 -24.87 -6.87 2.38
CA VAL A 96 -24.30 -7.74 3.41
C VAL A 96 -23.04 -8.42 2.86
N VAL A 97 -21.92 -8.23 3.54
CA VAL A 97 -20.61 -8.74 3.16
C VAL A 97 -20.10 -9.72 4.21
N ASP A 98 -19.62 -10.90 3.79
CA ASP A 98 -19.00 -11.88 4.68
C ASP A 98 -17.68 -11.31 5.26
N ARG A 99 -17.49 -11.45 6.58
CA ARG A 99 -16.31 -10.91 7.25
C ARG A 99 -15.03 -11.67 6.92
N ARG A 100 -15.11 -12.96 6.59
CA ARG A 100 -13.91 -13.79 6.38
C ARG A 100 -13.46 -13.76 4.94
N SER A 101 -14.39 -13.89 3.98
CA SER A 101 -14.06 -13.95 2.56
C SER A 101 -14.18 -12.62 1.83
N GLY A 102 -15.08 -11.73 2.26
CA GLY A 102 -15.45 -10.54 1.49
C GLY A 102 -16.50 -10.80 0.43
N ASP A 103 -17.11 -11.98 0.42
CA ASP A 103 -18.19 -12.29 -0.50
C ASP A 103 -19.43 -11.48 -0.16
N VAL A 104 -20.17 -11.09 -1.21
CA VAL A 104 -21.46 -10.43 -1.05
C VAL A 104 -22.53 -11.49 -0.81
N LEU A 105 -23.10 -11.49 0.39
CA LEU A 105 -24.12 -12.44 0.81
C LEU A 105 -25.53 -12.00 0.39
N SER A 106 -25.78 -10.69 0.30
CA SER A 106 -27.08 -10.13 -0.08
C SER A 106 -26.93 -8.70 -0.58
N VAL A 107 -27.74 -8.33 -1.57
CA VAL A 107 -27.97 -6.95 -2.02
C VAL A 107 -29.48 -6.74 -2.08
N LYS A 108 -29.98 -5.67 -1.47
CA LYS A 108 -31.40 -5.31 -1.45
C LYS A 108 -31.58 -3.85 -1.80
#